data_AF-A0A4V3PYP2-F1
#
_entry.id   AF-A0A4V3PYP2-F1
#
_cell.length_a   1.000
_cell.length_b   1.000
_cell.length_c   1.000
_cell.angle_alpha   90.00
_cell.angle_beta   90.00
_cell.angle_gamma   90.00
#
_symmetry.space_group_name_H-M   'P 1'
#
loop_
_entity.id
_entity.type
_entity.pdbx_description
1 polymer ?
#
loop_
_entity_poly.entity_id
_entity_poly.type
_entity_poly.pdbx_seq_one_letter_code
_entity_poly.pdbx_strand_id
1 'polypeptide(L)'
;MIKGVNGQGGGVVHKTHRPLSPHLQIYKLQLTSFLSITHRASEVFLFVLALGWSWALCTDYVLPYEVLFFPGIWLLWFVFVIVLYHMLGVVRHILLDLGIGFSLNAIAVWGWAMIVVWVLISAYVAGYLWYEF
;
A
#
# COMPACT_ATOMS: atom_id res chain seq x y z
N MET A 1 -0.87 59.07 2.33
CA MET A 1 0.33 59.68 1.73
C MET A 1 1.51 58.74 1.97
N ILE A 2 1.77 57.79 1.08
CA ILE A 2 3.05 57.09 0.98
C ILE A 2 3.51 57.30 -0.47
N LYS A 3 4.68 57.93 -0.60
CA LYS A 3 5.29 58.36 -1.85
C LYS A 3 5.65 57.16 -2.72
N GLY A 4 5.51 57.34 -4.03
CA GLY A 4 5.81 56.32 -5.02
C GLY A 4 7.29 55.94 -5.11
N VAL A 5 7.52 54.80 -5.75
CA VAL A 5 8.79 54.45 -6.37
C VAL A 5 8.47 53.99 -7.79
N ASN A 6 8.70 54.89 -8.75
CA ASN A 6 8.93 54.53 -10.14
C ASN A 6 10.40 54.11 -10.25
N GLY A 7 10.64 52.82 -10.46
CA GLY A 7 11.94 52.27 -10.79
C GLY A 7 11.84 51.49 -12.09
N GLN A 8 12.17 52.16 -13.21
CA GLN A 8 12.51 51.48 -14.45
C GLN A 8 13.79 50.67 -14.22
N GLY A 9 13.76 49.39 -14.56
CA GLY A 9 14.94 48.53 -14.54
C GLY A 9 14.58 47.17 -15.09
N GLY A 10 15.01 46.87 -16.31
CA GLY A 10 14.93 45.54 -16.90
C GLY A 10 15.78 44.57 -16.07
N GLY A 11 15.16 43.96 -15.06
CA GLY A 11 15.77 42.95 -14.21
C GLY A 11 15.32 41.57 -14.66
N VAL A 12 16.28 40.72 -15.02
CA VAL A 12 16.07 39.28 -15.17
C VAL A 12 15.39 38.77 -13.89
N VAL A 13 14.18 38.21 -14.02
CA VAL A 13 13.47 37.61 -12.87
C VAL A 13 14.30 36.41 -12.41
N HIS A 14 15.14 36.60 -11.39
CA HIS A 14 15.74 35.49 -10.67
C HIS A 14 14.59 34.72 -10.02
N LYS A 15 14.34 33.50 -10.52
CA LYS A 15 13.39 32.56 -9.93
C LYS A 15 13.86 32.27 -8.50
N THR A 16 13.35 32.99 -7.50
CA THR A 16 13.67 32.75 -6.10
C THR A 16 13.33 31.31 -5.78
N HIS A 17 14.34 30.48 -5.54
CA HIS A 17 14.17 29.06 -5.26
C HIS A 17 13.65 28.93 -3.83
N ARG A 18 12.33 29.00 -3.65
CA ARG A 18 11.71 28.82 -2.34
C ARG A 18 11.99 27.39 -1.86
N PRO A 19 12.52 27.20 -0.65
CA PRO A 19 12.74 25.85 -0.13
C PRO A 19 11.40 25.15 0.12
N LEU A 20 11.36 23.84 -0.09
CA LEU A 20 10.22 23.02 0.27
C LEU A 20 10.12 22.92 1.79
N SER A 21 8.91 23.10 2.33
CA SER A 21 8.68 22.85 3.75
C SER A 21 8.92 21.36 4.06
N PRO A 22 9.57 21.04 5.18
CA PRO A 22 9.67 19.67 5.65
C PRO A 22 8.25 19.08 5.80
N HIS A 23 8.00 17.91 5.25
CA HIS A 23 6.67 17.27 5.24
C HIS A 23 6.77 15.85 5.78
N LEU A 24 7.29 14.89 5.01
CA LEU A 24 7.40 13.48 5.40
C LEU A 24 8.27 13.28 6.65
N GLN A 25 9.35 14.04 6.78
CA GLN A 25 10.30 13.91 7.89
C GLN A 25 9.74 14.34 9.24
N ILE A 26 8.75 15.25 9.25
CA ILE A 26 8.13 15.78 10.48
C ILE A 26 6.68 15.31 10.65
N TYR A 27 6.16 14.52 9.72
CA TYR A 27 4.77 14.05 9.75
C TYR A 27 4.61 12.92 10.76
N LYS A 28 3.61 13.03 11.64
CA LYS A 28 3.24 11.96 12.56
C LYS A 28 2.46 10.88 11.81
N LEU A 29 3.06 9.69 11.65
CA LEU A 29 2.40 8.54 11.03
C LEU A 29 1.13 8.16 11.79
N GLN A 30 0.00 8.31 11.12
CA GLN A 30 -1.31 7.84 11.58
C GLN A 30 -1.58 6.46 11.00
N LEU A 31 -2.42 5.66 11.68
CA LEU A 31 -2.81 4.33 11.20
C LEU A 31 -3.35 4.36 9.77
N THR A 32 -4.16 5.37 9.46
CA THR A 32 -4.79 5.56 8.16
C THR A 32 -3.78 5.82 7.05
N SER A 33 -2.78 6.67 7.32
CA SER A 33 -1.68 6.96 6.40
C SER A 33 -0.80 5.73 6.18
N PHE A 34 -0.50 5.00 7.26
CA PHE A 34 0.27 3.76 7.18
C PHE A 34 -0.44 2.71 6.31
N LEU A 35 -1.74 2.45 6.58
CA LEU A 35 -2.55 1.52 5.78
C LEU A 35 -2.58 1.89 4.29
N SER A 36 -2.65 3.19 3.98
CA SER A 36 -2.64 3.66 2.59
C SER A 36 -1.29 3.38 1.91
N ILE A 37 -0.17 3.69 2.57
CA ILE A 37 1.18 3.44 2.03
C ILE A 37 1.40 1.94 1.79
N THR A 38 1.06 1.09 2.77
CA THR A 38 1.25 -0.36 2.64
C THR A 38 0.30 -0.97 1.62
N HIS A 39 -0.91 -0.42 1.42
CA HIS A 39 -1.80 -0.85 0.34
C HIS A 39 -1.22 -0.54 -1.05
N ARG A 40 -0.60 0.64 -1.22
CA ARG A 40 0.15 0.97 -2.44
C ARG A 40 1.37 0.08 -2.64
N ALA A 41 2.09 -0.23 -1.57
CA ALA A 41 3.23 -1.14 -1.65
C ALA A 41 2.78 -2.56 -2.04
N SER A 42 1.65 -3.05 -1.52
CA SER A 42 1.12 -4.36 -1.89
C SER A 42 0.69 -4.43 -3.37
N GLU A 43 0.14 -3.34 -3.93
CA GLU A 43 -0.16 -3.25 -5.37
C GLU A 43 1.10 -3.49 -6.21
N VAL A 44 2.16 -2.74 -5.93
CA VAL A 44 3.42 -2.81 -6.69
C VAL A 44 4.04 -4.19 -6.58
N PHE A 45 4.07 -4.76 -5.37
CA PHE A 45 4.59 -6.11 -5.16
C PHE A 45 3.82 -7.16 -5.95
N LEU A 46 2.49 -7.16 -5.85
CA LEU A 46 1.63 -8.13 -6.54
C LEU A 46 1.69 -7.96 -8.07
N PHE A 47 1.81 -6.72 -8.55
CA PHE A 47 1.96 -6.44 -9.97
C PHE A 47 3.28 -7.00 -10.52
N VAL A 48 4.40 -6.75 -9.85
CA VAL A 48 5.71 -7.30 -10.25
C VAL A 48 5.70 -8.83 -10.21
N LEU A 49 5.10 -9.40 -9.16
CA LEU A 49 4.93 -10.85 -9.04
C LEU A 49 4.12 -11.40 -10.23
N ALA A 50 2.96 -10.81 -10.52
CA ALA A 50 2.11 -11.22 -11.64
C ALA A 50 2.82 -11.12 -12.99
N LEU A 51 3.64 -10.09 -13.23
CA LEU A 51 4.46 -9.98 -14.44
C LEU A 51 5.48 -11.12 -14.54
N GLY A 52 6.18 -11.42 -13.45
CA GLY A 52 7.15 -12.53 -13.39
C GLY A 52 6.49 -13.89 -13.68
N TRP A 53 5.33 -14.16 -13.09
CA TRP A 53 4.56 -15.37 -13.37
C TRP A 53 4.04 -15.42 -14.81
N SER A 54 3.55 -14.30 -15.34
CA SER A 54 3.09 -14.22 -16.73
C SER A 54 4.23 -14.53 -17.70
N TRP A 55 5.44 -14.02 -17.45
CA TRP A 55 6.63 -14.35 -18.23
C TRP A 55 7.00 -15.84 -18.15
N ALA A 56 6.96 -16.43 -16.96
CA ALA A 56 7.23 -17.86 -16.77
C ALA A 56 6.25 -18.74 -17.56
N LEU A 57 4.95 -18.39 -17.56
CA LEU A 57 3.92 -19.09 -18.32
C LEU A 57 4.13 -19.00 -19.83
N CYS A 58 4.70 -17.90 -20.34
CA CYS A 58 5.02 -17.75 -21.76
C CYS A 58 6.29 -18.48 -22.21
N THR A 59 7.12 -18.97 -21.29
CA THR A 59 8.44 -19.56 -21.59
C THR A 59 8.50 -21.07 -21.33
N ASP A 60 7.34 -21.73 -21.18
CA ASP A 60 7.21 -23.13 -20.76
C ASP A 60 8.00 -23.46 -19.48
N TYR A 61 8.25 -22.44 -18.65
CA TYR A 61 9.01 -22.60 -17.41
C TYR A 61 8.10 -23.28 -16.37
N VAL A 62 8.27 -24.58 -16.21
CA VAL A 62 7.58 -25.37 -15.18
C VAL A 62 8.40 -25.33 -13.91
N LEU A 63 7.87 -24.71 -12.85
CA LEU A 63 8.43 -24.88 -11.51
C LEU A 63 8.35 -26.37 -11.13
N PRO A 64 9.46 -27.00 -10.70
CA PRO A 64 9.42 -28.37 -10.23
C PRO A 64 8.39 -28.51 -9.12
N TYR A 65 7.60 -29.59 -9.13
CA TYR A 65 6.59 -29.84 -8.11
C TYR A 65 7.18 -29.88 -6.69
N GLU A 66 8.45 -30.27 -6.58
CA GLU A 66 9.25 -30.29 -5.35
C GLU A 66 9.40 -28.89 -4.73
N VAL A 67 9.33 -27.83 -5.54
CA VAL A 67 9.36 -26.44 -5.07
C VAL A 67 8.05 -26.05 -4.38
N LEU A 68 6.94 -26.78 -4.61
CA LEU A 68 5.66 -26.55 -3.93
C LEU A 68 5.58 -27.27 -2.57
N PHE A 69 6.46 -28.25 -2.31
CA PHE A 69 6.65 -28.82 -0.98
C PHE A 69 7.39 -27.84 -0.06
N PHE A 70 7.43 -28.12 1.24
CA PHE A 70 8.11 -27.26 2.22
C PHE A 70 9.54 -26.94 1.73
N PRO A 71 9.93 -25.65 1.54
CA PRO A 71 9.34 -24.40 2.05
C PRO A 71 8.34 -23.65 1.16
N GLY A 72 8.02 -24.14 -0.04
CA GLY A 72 7.14 -23.49 -1.02
C GLY A 72 5.72 -23.20 -0.56
N ILE A 73 5.14 -24.09 0.26
CA ILE A 73 3.80 -23.88 0.81
C ILE A 73 3.72 -22.62 1.69
N TRP A 74 4.78 -22.31 2.44
CA TRP A 74 4.85 -21.10 3.26
C TRP A 74 5.09 -19.85 2.43
N LEU A 75 5.78 -19.98 1.29
CA LEU A 75 5.87 -18.90 0.30
C LEU A 75 4.49 -18.59 -0.30
N LEU A 76 3.71 -19.62 -0.65
CA LEU A 76 2.35 -19.44 -1.15
C LEU A 76 1.45 -18.78 -0.09
N TRP A 77 1.55 -19.20 1.17
CA TRP A 77 0.86 -18.56 2.28
C TRP A 77 1.26 -17.08 2.42
N PHE A 78 2.55 -16.76 2.34
CA PHE A 78 3.02 -15.37 2.41
C PHE A 78 2.44 -14.51 1.28
N VAL A 79 2.43 -15.02 0.04
CA VAL A 79 1.79 -14.33 -1.08
C VAL A 79 0.29 -14.16 -0.83
N PHE A 80 -0.40 -15.20 -0.35
CA PHE A 80 -1.81 -15.14 0.03
C PHE A 80 -2.10 -14.04 1.05
N VAL A 81 -1.26 -13.91 2.08
CA VAL A 81 -1.38 -12.87 3.11
C VAL A 81 -1.33 -11.47 2.50
N ILE A 82 -0.46 -11.23 1.52
CA ILE A 82 -0.35 -9.95 0.82
C ILE A 82 -1.56 -9.69 -0.07
N VAL A 83 -2.02 -10.70 -0.82
CA VAL A 83 -3.24 -10.62 -1.64
C VAL A 83 -4.45 -10.28 -0.79
N LEU A 84 -4.62 -10.96 0.35
CA LEU A 84 -5.72 -10.73 1.28
C LEU A 84 -5.68 -9.30 1.85
N TYR A 85 -4.49 -8.84 2.25
CA TYR A 85 -4.29 -7.46 2.72
C TYR A 85 -4.73 -6.45 1.65
N HIS A 86 -4.28 -6.65 0.42
CA HIS A 86 -4.62 -5.77 -0.70
C HIS A 86 -6.13 -5.75 -0.96
N MET A 87 -6.78 -6.92 -1.05
CA MET A 87 -8.21 -7.04 -1.29
C MET A 87 -9.06 -6.36 -0.20
N LEU A 88 -8.72 -6.55 1.08
CA LEU A 88 -9.42 -5.89 2.18
C LEU A 88 -9.24 -4.37 2.14
N GLY A 89 -8.08 -3.90 1.68
CA GLY A 89 -7.83 -2.47 1.42
C GLY A 89 -8.75 -1.93 0.31
N VAL A 90 -8.95 -2.68 -0.78
CA VAL A 90 -9.87 -2.31 -1.86
C VAL A 90 -11.30 -2.21 -1.33
N VAL A 91 -11.77 -3.19 -0.53
CA VAL A 91 -13.10 -3.14 0.09
C VAL A 91 -13.26 -1.88 0.94
N ARG A 92 -12.27 -1.56 1.78
CA ARG A 92 -12.28 -0.33 2.58
C ARG A 92 -12.34 0.92 1.70
N HIS A 93 -11.60 0.97 0.60
CA HIS A 93 -11.62 2.10 -0.34
C HIS A 93 -12.98 2.26 -1.02
N ILE A 94 -13.59 1.17 -1.48
CA ILE A 94 -14.93 1.20 -2.06
C ILE A 94 -15.96 1.71 -1.04
N LEU A 95 -15.90 1.26 0.22
CA LEU A 95 -16.81 1.75 1.26
C LEU A 95 -16.66 3.26 1.48
N LEU A 96 -15.42 3.76 1.49
CA LEU A 96 -15.16 5.19 1.58
C LEU A 96 -15.70 5.92 0.34
N ASP A 97 -15.44 5.43 -0.87
CA ASP A 97 -15.94 6.06 -2.11
C ASP A 97 -17.48 6.13 -2.16
N LEU A 98 -18.17 5.20 -1.49
CA LEU A 98 -19.63 5.17 -1.36
C LEU A 98 -20.20 6.13 -0.30
N GLY A 99 -19.39 6.93 0.41
CA GLY A 99 -19.91 7.78 1.49
C GLY A 99 -19.87 7.16 2.88
N ILE A 100 -19.43 5.90 3.02
CA ILE A 100 -19.62 5.13 4.26
C ILE A 100 -18.42 5.33 5.19
N GLY A 101 -18.68 5.89 6.37
CA GLY A 101 -17.69 5.95 7.45
C GLY A 101 -16.60 7.01 7.30
N PHE A 102 -16.94 8.19 6.77
CA PHE A 102 -16.02 9.33 6.60
C PHE A 102 -15.64 10.10 7.88
N SER A 103 -16.29 9.83 9.02
CA SER A 103 -15.89 10.48 10.27
C SER A 103 -14.51 9.99 10.71
N LEU A 104 -13.73 10.85 11.38
CA LEU A 104 -12.38 10.49 11.84
C LEU A 104 -12.36 9.20 12.67
N ASN A 105 -13.37 9.04 13.54
CA ASN A 105 -13.55 7.84 14.34
C ASN A 105 -13.88 6.62 13.48
N ALA A 106 -14.79 6.76 12.50
CA ALA A 106 -15.16 5.65 11.62
C ALA A 106 -13.98 5.20 10.75
N ILE A 107 -13.19 6.12 10.18
CA ILE A 107 -12.01 5.76 9.37
C ILE A 107 -10.99 4.96 10.20
N ALA A 108 -10.81 5.32 11.47
CA ALA A 108 -9.95 4.57 12.39
C ALA A 108 -10.51 3.17 12.71
N VAL A 109 -11.82 3.06 12.96
CA VAL A 109 -12.50 1.79 13.19
C VAL A 109 -12.39 0.88 11.97
N TRP A 110 -12.63 1.38 10.76
CA TRP A 110 -12.47 0.62 9.53
C TRP A 110 -11.02 0.15 9.31
N GLY A 111 -10.05 0.97 9.68
CA GLY A 111 -8.63 0.58 9.64
C GLY A 111 -8.31 -0.58 10.57
N TRP A 112 -8.80 -0.54 11.81
CA TRP A 112 -8.61 -1.63 12.76
C TRP A 112 -9.39 -2.89 12.38
N ALA A 113 -10.64 -2.74 11.94
CA ALA A 113 -11.46 -3.86 11.48
C ALA A 113 -10.78 -4.62 10.32
N MET A 114 -10.24 -3.88 9.35
CA MET A 114 -9.45 -4.45 8.26
C MET A 114 -8.27 -5.29 8.78
N ILE A 115 -7.47 -4.75 9.71
CA ILE A 115 -6.31 -5.47 10.27
C ILE A 115 -6.75 -6.74 11.00
N VAL A 116 -7.79 -6.66 11.83
CA VAL A 116 -8.28 -7.81 12.60
C VAL A 116 -8.74 -8.92 11.66
N VAL A 117 -9.56 -8.58 10.66
CA VAL A 117 -10.04 -9.57 9.68
C VAL A 117 -8.87 -10.19 8.91
N TRP A 118 -7.89 -9.38 8.50
CA TRP A 118 -6.70 -9.85 7.82
C TRP A 118 -5.87 -10.83 8.67
N VAL A 119 -5.61 -10.50 9.94
CA VAL A 119 -4.86 -11.36 10.86
C VAL A 119 -5.61 -12.66 11.16
N LEU A 120 -6.93 -12.61 11.39
CA LEU A 120 -7.71 -13.80 11.71
C LEU A 120 -7.73 -14.81 10.56
N ILE A 121 -8.00 -14.33 9.34
CA ILE A 121 -8.04 -15.21 8.16
C ILE A 121 -6.64 -15.77 7.86
N SER A 122 -5.60 -14.93 7.91
CA SER A 122 -4.22 -15.40 7.65
C SER A 122 -3.76 -16.43 8.68
N ALA A 123 -4.05 -16.22 9.96
CA ALA A 123 -3.73 -17.15 11.04
C ALA A 123 -4.53 -18.46 10.94
N TYR A 124 -5.82 -18.39 10.57
CA TYR A 124 -6.63 -19.58 10.33
C TYR A 124 -6.04 -20.44 9.21
N VAL A 125 -5.69 -19.84 8.07
CA VAL A 125 -5.06 -20.56 6.96
C VAL A 125 -3.69 -21.10 7.36
N ALA A 126 -2.88 -20.34 8.09
CA ALA A 126 -1.59 -20.82 8.60
C ALA A 126 -1.74 -22.04 9.52
N GLY A 127 -2.71 -22.00 10.44
CA GLY A 127 -2.99 -23.10 11.36
C GLY A 127 -3.51 -24.34 10.63
N TYR A 128 -4.35 -24.15 9.61
CA TYR A 128 -4.80 -25.24 8.75
C TYR A 128 -3.62 -25.88 8.00
N LEU A 129 -2.76 -25.07 7.37
CA LEU A 129 -1.56 -25.56 6.69
C LEU A 129 -0.62 -26.27 7.65
N TRP A 130 -0.44 -25.77 8.88
CA TRP A 130 0.41 -26.43 9.88
C TRP A 130 -0.12 -27.81 10.31
N TYR A 131 -1.44 -28.02 10.31
CA TYR A 131 -2.03 -29.29 10.72
C TYR A 131 -1.88 -30.41 9.66
N GLU A 132 -1.82 -30.04 8.38
CA GLU A 132 -1.78 -30.97 7.25
C GLU A 132 -0.35 -31.45 6.89
N PHE A 133 0.70 -30.93 7.55
CA PHE A 133 2.11 -31.28 7.34
C PHE A 133 2.80 -31.69 8.65
#